data_AF-A0A2N4YNW8-F1
#
_entry.id   AF-A0A2N4YNW8-F1
#
_cell.length_a   1.000
_cell.length_b   1.000
_cell.length_c   1.000
_cell.angle_alpha   90.00
_cell.angle_beta   90.00
_cell.angle_gamma   90.00
#
_symmetry.space_group_name_H-M   'P 1'
#
loop_
_entity.id
_entity.type
_entity.pdbx_description
1 polymer ?
#
loop_
_entity_poly.entity_id
_entity_poly.type
_entity_poly.pdbx_seq_one_letter_code
_entity_poly.pdbx_strand_id
1 'polypeptide(L)' 'DDIDAAVAHLTAHGVECEAIRVDPFTGKRFTFFSDPDDLPLEIYQQ' A
#
# COMPACT_ATOMS: atom_id res chain seq x y z
N ASP A 1 -4.67 -10.82 4.85
CA ASP A 1 -4.57 -9.43 5.35
C ASP A 1 -5.15 -8.45 4.35
N ASP A 2 -5.84 -7.43 4.82
CA ASP A 2 -6.62 -6.49 3.99
C ASP A 2 -5.77 -5.26 3.65
N ILE A 3 -5.35 -5.13 2.39
CA ILE A 3 -4.57 -3.98 1.94
C ILE A 3 -5.36 -2.68 2.14
N ASP A 4 -6.69 -2.73 1.97
CA ASP A 4 -7.58 -1.61 2.22
C ASP A 4 -7.49 -1.12 3.67
N ALA A 5 -7.36 -2.02 4.64
CA ALA A 5 -7.17 -1.66 6.04
C ALA A 5 -5.79 -1.02 6.28
N ALA A 6 -4.74 -1.51 5.61
CA ALA A 6 -3.41 -0.91 5.69
C ALA A 6 -3.39 0.51 5.09
N VAL A 7 -4.00 0.70 3.92
CA VAL A 7 -4.14 2.02 3.26
C VAL A 7 -4.94 2.98 4.15
N ALA A 8 -6.05 2.53 4.73
CA ALA A 8 -6.85 3.35 5.64
C ALA A 8 -6.05 3.75 6.90
N HIS A 9 -5.26 2.84 7.45
CA HIS A 9 -4.40 3.12 8.60
C HIS A 9 -3.31 4.14 8.25
N LEU A 10 -2.64 3.98 7.10
CA LEU A 10 -1.63 4.91 6.61
C LEU A 10 -2.22 6.29 6.34
N THR A 11 -3.36 6.35 5.65
CA THR A 11 -4.08 7.60 5.36
C THR A 11 -4.47 8.32 6.66
N ALA A 12 -4.91 7.57 7.69
CA ALA A 12 -5.20 8.13 9.01
C ALA A 12 -3.97 8.71 9.73
N HIS A 13 -2.76 8.25 9.38
CA HIS A 13 -1.48 8.77 9.87
C HIS A 13 -0.88 9.86 8.96
N GLY A 14 -1.60 10.30 7.92
CA GLY A 14 -1.13 11.32 6.98
C GLY A 14 -0.16 10.80 5.92
N VAL A 15 -0.13 9.49 5.70
CA VAL A 15 0.67 8.85 4.65
C VAL A 15 -0.18 8.68 3.40
N GLU A 16 0.23 9.30 2.29
CA GLU A 16 -0.42 9.12 1.00
C GLU A 16 -0.03 7.77 0.38
N CYS A 17 -1.04 6.97 0.05
CA CYS A 17 -0.87 5.70 -0.64
C CYS A 17 -1.30 5.85 -2.11
N GLU A 18 -0.58 5.21 -3.01
CA GLU A 18 -0.99 5.07 -4.40
C GLU A 18 -2.22 4.15 -4.55
N ALA A 19 -2.79 4.15 -5.75
CA ALA A 19 -3.89 3.26 -6.08
C ALA A 19 -3.46 1.79 -5.95
N ILE A 20 -4.31 0.98 -5.30
CA ILE A 20 -4.08 -0.46 -5.14
C ILE A 20 -4.07 -1.11 -6.53
N ARG A 21 -3.02 -1.86 -6.80
CA ARG A 21 -2.82 -2.64 -8.03
C ARG A 21 -2.92 -4.12 -7.71
N VAL A 22 -3.19 -4.92 -8.73
CA VAL A 22 -3.19 -6.39 -8.62
C VAL A 22 -2.08 -6.92 -9.49
N ASP A 23 -1.23 -7.76 -8.91
CA ASP A 23 -0.16 -8.44 -9.63
C ASP A 23 -0.77 -9.49 -10.58
N PRO A 24 -0.48 -9.42 -11.88
CA PRO A 24 -1.06 -10.34 -12.87
C PRO A 24 -0.49 -11.77 -12.79
N PHE A 25 0.67 -11.97 -12.17
CA PHE A 25 1.32 -13.27 -12.01
C PHE A 25 0.86 -13.99 -10.74
N THR A 26 0.64 -13.25 -9.65
CA THR A 26 0.27 -13.84 -8.34
C THR A 26 -1.20 -13.62 -7.99
N GLY A 27 -1.90 -12.69 -8.66
CA GLY A 27 -3.25 -12.27 -8.32
C GLY A 27 -3.34 -11.48 -7.00
N LYS A 28 -2.20 -11.13 -6.40
CA LYS A 28 -2.15 -10.46 -5.10
C LYS A 28 -2.26 -8.96 -5.26
N ARG A 29 -2.96 -8.32 -4.33
CA ARG A 29 -3.02 -6.86 -4.28
C ARG A 29 -1.71 -6.30 -3.75
N PHE A 30 -1.32 -5.14 -4.24
CA PHE A 30 -0.20 -4.38 -3.70
C PHE A 30 -0.44 -2.87 -3.87
N THR A 31 0.21 -2.07 -3.05
CA THR A 31 0.21 -0.61 -3.19
C THR A 31 1.57 -0.03 -2.81
N PHE A 32 1.88 1.13 -3.37
CA PHE A 32 3.06 1.92 -3.04
C PHE A 32 2.67 3.08 -2.13
N PHE A 33 3.56 3.47 -1.24
CA PHE A 33 3.41 4.66 -0.42
C PHE A 33 4.80 5.22 -0.09
N SER A 34 4.89 6.52 0.13
CA SER A 34 6.11 7.14 0.64
C SER A 34 6.00 7.29 2.14
N ASP A 35 7.06 6.96 2.88
CA ASP A 35 7.16 7.35 4.27
C ASP A 35 7.46 8.87 4.41
N PRO A 36 7.43 9.45 5.61
CA PRO A 36 7.76 10.86 5.82
C PRO A 36 9.17 11.28 5.39
N ASP A 37 10.08 10.31 5.17
CA ASP A 37 11.44 10.51 4.67
C ASP A 37 11.53 10.40 3.14
N ASP A 38 10.38 10.31 2.46
CA ASP A 38 10.21 10.14 1.01
C ASP A 38 10.81 8.82 0.49
N LEU A 39 10.91 7.80 1.35
CA LEU A 39 11.32 6.47 0.96
C LEU A 39 10.12 5.71 0.37
N PRO A 40 10.19 5.27 -0.90
CA PRO A 40 9.12 4.50 -1.52
C PRO A 40 9.11 3.08 -0.92
N LEU A 41 8.00 2.74 -0.28
CA LEU A 41 7.72 1.44 0.30
C LEU A 41 6.55 0.77 -0.42
N GLU A 42 6.53 -0.56 -0.42
CA GLU A 42 5.45 -1.35 -1.00
C GLU A 42 4.81 -2.27 0.04
N ILE A 43 3.48 -2.32 0.05
CA ILE A 43 2.72 -3.30 0.82
C ILE A 43 2.19 -4.34 -0.15
N TYR A 44 2.52 -5.59 0.11
CA TYR A 44 2.06 -6.72 -0.67
C TYR A 44 1.09 -7.56 0.15
N GLN A 45 -0.03 -7.96 -0.46
CA GLN A 45 -1.02 -8.81 0.21
C GLN A 45 -0.45 -10.21 0.44
N GLN A 46 -0.53 -10.69 1.69
CA GLN A 46 -0.05 -12.00 2.10
C GLN A 46 -0.93 -13.13 1.53
#